data_AF-A0A7L5FZT4-F1
#
_entry.id   AF-A0A7L5FZT4-F1
#
_cell.length_a   1.000
_cell.length_b   1.000
_cell.length_c   1.000
_cell.angle_alpha   90.00
_cell.angle_beta   90.00
_cell.angle_gamma   90.00
#
_symmetry.space_group_name_H-M   'P 1'
#
loop_
_entity.id
_entity.type
_entity.pdbx_description
1 polymer ?
#
loop_
_entity_poly.entity_id
_entity_poly.type
_entity_poly.pdbx_seq_one_letter_code
_entity_poly.pdbx_strand_id
1 'polypeptide(L)' 'MQLPDQVELIEEDNKLLIHLKNTTCVAMLLETIKNTTHFQLEQFLFGQQGVVHDPEGNTHCNQMVVSFYNKEKLDELN' A
#
# COMPACT_ATOMS: atom_id res chain seq x y z
N MET A 1 20.29 9.32 2.25
CA MET A 1 19.03 8.53 2.29
C MET A 1 19.22 7.31 1.40
N GLN A 2 18.83 6.12 1.87
CA GLN A 2 18.82 4.88 1.08
C GLN A 2 17.36 4.50 0.82
N LEU A 3 17.05 3.99 -0.37
CA LEU A 3 15.71 3.47 -0.67
C LEU A 3 15.46 2.20 0.17
N PRO A 4 14.26 2.03 0.75
CA PRO A 4 13.88 0.78 1.40
C PRO A 4 13.87 -0.39 0.41
N ASP A 5 14.06 -1.62 0.88
CA ASP A 5 14.04 -2.81 0.03
C ASP A 5 12.69 -3.04 -0.67
N GLN A 6 11.60 -2.61 -0.03
CA GLN A 6 10.23 -2.73 -0.54
C GLN A 6 9.58 -1.35 -0.62
N VAL A 7 9.04 -1.04 -1.81
CA VAL A 7 8.37 0.22 -2.10
C VAL A 7 7.08 -0.05 -2.88
N GLU A 8 6.15 0.88 -2.86
CA GLU A 8 4.93 0.84 -3.67
C GLU A 8 5.04 1.88 -4.79
N LEU A 9 4.87 1.44 -6.04
CA LEU A 9 4.61 2.34 -7.16
C LEU A 9 3.16 2.81 -7.08
N ILE A 10 2.96 4.13 -7.00
CA ILE A 10 1.65 4.74 -6.94
C ILE A 10 1.18 5.03 -8.37
N GLU A 11 0.06 4.43 -8.74
CA GLU A 11 -0.67 4.66 -9.98
C GLU A 11 -2.07 5.14 -9.58
N GLU A 12 -2.62 6.16 -10.23
CA GLU A 12 -3.93 6.80 -9.91
C GLU A 12 -4.80 6.12 -8.82
N ASP A 13 -5.37 4.95 -9.11
CA ASP A 13 -6.23 4.18 -8.20
C ASP A 13 -5.58 2.92 -7.59
N ASN A 14 -4.34 2.58 -7.97
CA ASN A 14 -3.66 1.34 -7.62
C ASN A 14 -2.28 1.56 -6.98
N LYS A 15 -1.86 0.59 -6.17
CA LYS A 15 -0.48 0.53 -5.66
C LYS A 15 0.14 -0.81 -6.01
N LEU A 16 1.34 -0.77 -6.57
CA LEU A 16 2.09 -1.97 -6.96
C LEU A 16 3.33 -2.14 -6.08
N LEU A 17 3.37 -3.20 -5.27
CA LEU A 17 4.53 -3.54 -4.44
C LEU A 17 5.72 -3.98 -5.31
N ILE A 18 6.85 -3.30 -5.14
CA ILE A 18 8.13 -3.59 -5.80
C ILE A 18 9.16 -3.99 -4.75
N HIS A 19 9.73 -5.18 -4.90
CA HIS A 19 10.89 -5.62 -4.13
C HIS A 19 12.18 -5.28 -4.90
N LEU A 20 12.90 -4.24 -4.47
CA LEU A 20 14.06 -3.70 -5.19
C LEU A 20 15.29 -4.62 -5.19
N LYS A 21 15.33 -5.63 -4.31
CA LYS A 21 16.35 -6.69 -4.32
C LYS A 21 16.01 -7.84 -5.27
N ASN A 22 14.85 -7.81 -5.91
CA ASN A 22 14.44 -8.80 -6.91
C ASN A 22 14.55 -8.19 -8.32
N THR A 23 15.44 -8.76 -9.15
CA THR A 23 15.72 -8.26 -10.50
C THR A 23 14.49 -8.25 -11.41
N THR A 24 13.60 -9.23 -11.29
CA THR A 24 12.36 -9.29 -12.08
C THR A 24 11.42 -8.14 -11.69
N CYS A 25 11.27 -7.87 -10.39
CA CYS A 25 10.47 -6.73 -9.92
C CYS A 25 11.05 -5.40 -10.39
N VAL A 26 12.37 -5.24 -10.38
CA VAL A 26 13.05 -4.04 -10.87
C VAL A 26 12.85 -3.86 -12.38
N ALA A 27 12.98 -4.94 -13.17
CA ALA A 27 12.73 -4.89 -14.60
C ALA A 27 11.28 -4.50 -14.92
N MET A 28 10.32 -5.07 -14.17
CA MET A 28 8.91 -4.71 -14.26
C MET A 28 8.69 -3.22 -13.94
N LEU A 29 9.27 -2.70 -12.85
CA LEU A 29 9.19 -1.29 -12.50
C LEU A 29 9.69 -0.41 -13.66
N LEU A 30 10.88 -0.68 -14.19
CA LEU A 30 11.47 0.09 -15.29
C LEU A 30 10.60 0.07 -16.54
N GLU A 31 10.05 -1.10 -16.89
CA GLU A 31 9.16 -1.25 -18.04
C GLU A 31 7.86 -0.47 -17.86
N THR A 32 7.30 -0.44 -16.65
CA THR A 32 6.07 0.31 -16.33
C THR A 32 6.29 1.81 -16.41
N ILE A 33 7.43 2.33 -15.91
CA ILE A 33 7.66 3.78 -15.81
C ILE A 33 8.37 4.41 -17.01
N LYS A 34 8.89 3.62 -17.96
CA LYS A 34 9.79 4.11 -19.03
C LYS A 34 9.22 5.22 -19.91
N ASN A 35 7.90 5.27 -20.08
CA ASN A 35 7.21 6.23 -20.93
C ASN A 35 6.54 7.36 -20.12
N THR A 36 6.75 7.39 -18.80
CA THR A 36 6.11 8.34 -17.89
C THR A 36 7.12 9.38 -17.46
N THR A 37 6.72 10.66 -17.47
CA THR A 37 7.62 11.77 -17.08
C THR A 37 7.78 11.89 -15.57
N HIS A 38 6.81 11.38 -14.80
CA HIS A 38 6.78 11.43 -13.34
C HIS A 38 6.18 10.13 -12.79
N PHE A 39 6.76 9.61 -11.72
CA PHE A 39 6.23 8.47 -10.97
C PHE A 39 6.51 8.68 -9.49
N GLN A 40 5.69 8.06 -8.63
CA GLN A 40 5.82 8.17 -7.18
C GLN A 40 6.08 6.78 -6.59
N LEU A 41 7.09 6.72 -5.71
CA LEU A 41 7.38 5.55 -4.89
C LEU A 41 7.12 5.90 -3.43
N GLU A 42 6.31 5.09 -2.76
CA GLU A 42 6.10 5.17 -1.31
C GLU A 42 6.78 4.01 -0.60
N GLN A 43 7.18 4.20 0.66
CA GLN A 43 7.72 3.11 1.46
C GLN A 43 6.61 2.09 1.78
N PHE A 44 6.89 0.81 1.57
CA PHE A 44 5.99 -0.25 2.03
C PHE A 44 6.13 -0.44 3.54
N LEU A 45 5.04 -0.26 4.28
CA LEU A 45 5.04 -0.28 5.75
C LEU A 45 4.57 -1.61 6.36
N PHE A 46 3.95 -2.50 5.57
CA PHE A 46 3.32 -3.74 6.08
C PHE A 46 4.30 -4.89 6.35
N GLY A 47 5.62 -4.66 6.29
CA GLY A 47 6.65 -5.67 6.56
C GLY A 47 6.89 -5.97 8.05
N GLN A 48 6.23 -5.26 8.97
CA GLN A 48 6.35 -5.45 10.42
C GLN A 48 5.04 -6.06 10.94
N GLN A 49 5.12 -7.24 11.57
CA GLN A 49 4.02 -8.04 12.15
C GLN A 49 2.60 -7.51 11.89
N GLY A 50 1.90 -8.14 10.94
CA GLY A 50 0.51 -7.81 10.63
C GLY A 50 -0.42 -8.05 11.82
N VAL A 51 -1.53 -7.30 11.90
CA VAL A 51 -2.51 -7.38 12.99
C VAL A 51 -3.49 -8.56 12.81
N VAL A 52 -3.65 -9.03 11.56
CA VAL A 52 -4.55 -10.12 11.19
C VAL A 52 -3.72 -11.36 10.83
N HIS A 53 -4.07 -12.49 11.45
CA HIS A 53 -3.40 -13.77 11.27
C HIS A 53 -4.38 -14.87 10.89
N ASP A 54 -3.92 -15.83 10.10
CA ASP A 54 -4.64 -17.10 9.87
C ASP A 54 -4.43 -18.08 11.06
N PRO A 55 -5.16 -19.22 11.11
CA PRO A 55 -4.99 -20.23 12.17
C PRO A 55 -3.56 -20.78 12.29
N GLU A 56 -2.79 -20.75 11.19
CA GLU A 56 -1.40 -21.18 11.11
C GLU A 56 -0.40 -20.10 11.57
N GLY A 57 -0.86 -18.86 11.84
CA GLY A 57 -0.07 -17.74 12.31
C GLY A 57 0.55 -16.87 11.21
N ASN A 58 0.21 -17.10 9.93
CA ASN A 58 0.69 -16.27 8.82
C ASN A 58 0.00 -14.91 8.82
N THR A 59 0.72 -13.86 8.42
CA THR A 59 0.21 -12.50 8.28
C THR A 59 -0.22 -12.20 6.84
N HIS A 60 -1.29 -11.43 6.68
CA HIS A 60 -1.76 -10.96 5.38
C HIS A 60 -1.80 -9.43 5.31
N CYS A 61 -1.65 -8.89 4.10
CA CYS A 61 -1.98 -7.47 3.87
C CYS A 61 -3.48 -7.30 4.03
N ASN A 62 -3.89 -6.35 4.87
CA ASN A 62 -5.30 -6.07 5.16
C ASN A 62 -5.61 -4.59 4.95
N GLN A 63 -6.85 -4.31 4.55
CA GLN A 63 -7.38 -2.96 4.42
C GLN A 63 -8.68 -2.87 5.25
N MET A 64 -8.85 -1.78 5.99
CA MET A 64 -10.05 -1.54 6.79
C MET A 64 -10.78 -0.32 6.24
N VAL A 65 -12.09 -0.42 6.08
CA VAL A 65 -12.96 0.70 5.73
C VAL A 65 -13.79 1.04 6.96
N VAL A 66 -13.64 2.27 7.45
CA VAL A 66 -14.35 2.76 8.64
C VAL A 66 -15.24 3.93 8.22
N SER A 67 -16.54 3.78 8.46
CA SER A 67 -17.52 4.84 8.22
C SER A 67 -17.73 5.64 9.50
N PHE A 68 -17.66 6.96 9.40
CA PHE A 68 -17.99 7.88 10.50
C PHE A 68 -19.29 8.60 10.18
N TYR A 69 -20.06 8.93 11.21
CA TYR A 69 -21.27 9.73 11.07
C TYR A 69 -21.23 10.89 12.08
N ASN A 70 -21.88 11.99 11.70
CA ASN A 70 -22.01 13.14 12.59
C ASN A 70 -23.17 12.88 13.55
N LYS A 71 -22.82 12.67 14.82
CA LYS A 71 -23.80 12.41 15.87
C LYS A 71 -24.70 13.62 16.17
N GLU A 72 -24.12 14.83 16.23
CA GLU A 72 -24.86 16.06 16.53
C GLU A 72 -25.99 16.32 15.52
N LYS A 73 -25.71 16.15 14.23
CA LYS A 73 -26.73 16.27 13.16
C LYS A 73 -27.82 15.20 13.23
N LEU A 74 -27.50 14.02 13.76
CA LEU A 74 -28.47 12.94 13.92
C LEU A 74 -29.40 13.21 15.11
N ASP A 75 -28.86 13.80 16.18
CA ASP A 75 -29.59 14.16 17.38
C ASP A 75 -30.57 15.33 17.12
N GLU A 76 -30.25 16.25 16.20
CA GLU A 76 -31.16 17.34 15.76
C GLU A 76 -32.37 16.87 14.92
N LEU A 77 -32.32 15.66 14.37
CA LEU A 77 -33.39 15.07 13.55
C LEU A 77 -34.40 14.24 14.36
N ASN A 78 -34.14 14.02 15.66
CA ASN A 78 -34.99 13.25 16.59
C ASN A 78 -35.69 14.15 17.60
#